data_AF-A0A957X563-F1
#
_entry.id   AF-A0A957X563-F1
#
_cell.length_a   1.000
_cell.length_b   1.000
_cell.length_c   1.000
_cell.angle_alpha   90.00
_cell.angle_beta   90.00
_cell.angle_gamma   90.00
#
_symmetry.space_group_name_H-M   'P 1'
#
loop_
_entity.id
_entity.type
_entity.pdbx_description
1 polymer ?
#
loop_
_entity_poly.entity_id
_entity_poly.type
_entity_poly.pdbx_seq_one_letter_code
_entity_poly.pdbx_strand_id
1 'polypeptide(L)'
;TFGQKLGYLQFNVAAALKAPKPKNTLAERILSESEVLTMIALTPKTRDKVLLTLLYASAGRVSEICGLTWRDCQPSGDSGQVTLYGKGGETRAVKLSKATWQALQAIRKDAGPDAPVFASQMGGALVPSRVWQIVRQAAQRAGIDGNVSPHWFRHSHASHALERGASVALVRDTLGHSSLAVTSRYTHAKPDQSSALHLAV
;
A
#
# COMPACT_ATOMS: atom_id res chain seq x y z
N THR A 1 -7.59 -20.66 -25.31
CA THR A 1 -6.59 -21.51 -24.60
C THR A 1 -7.20 -22.38 -23.51
N PHE A 2 -8.06 -21.86 -22.61
CA PHE A 2 -8.65 -22.65 -21.52
C PHE A 2 -9.56 -23.81 -21.99
N GLY A 3 -10.51 -23.52 -22.88
CA GLY A 3 -11.43 -24.56 -23.42
C GLY A 3 -10.73 -25.68 -24.20
N GLN A 4 -9.61 -25.38 -24.87
CA GLN A 4 -8.80 -26.42 -25.53
C GLN A 4 -8.09 -27.31 -24.51
N LYS A 5 -7.49 -26.72 -23.46
CA LYS A 5 -6.78 -27.48 -22.42
C LYS A 5 -7.69 -28.41 -21.62
N LEU A 6 -8.97 -28.06 -21.49
CA LEU A 6 -9.98 -28.88 -20.83
C LEU A 6 -10.69 -29.86 -21.79
N GLY A 7 -10.33 -29.88 -23.08
CA GLY A 7 -10.92 -30.78 -24.07
C GLY A 7 -12.29 -30.36 -24.62
N TYR A 8 -12.87 -29.24 -24.14
CA TYR A 8 -14.14 -28.70 -24.66
C TYR A 8 -14.03 -28.16 -26.08
N LEU A 9 -12.82 -27.80 -26.53
CA LEU A 9 -12.55 -27.35 -27.89
C LEU A 9 -11.39 -28.16 -28.46
N GLN A 10 -11.51 -28.62 -29.70
CA GLN A 10 -10.43 -29.39 -30.34
C GLN A 10 -9.18 -28.54 -30.63
N PHE A 11 -9.35 -27.23 -30.83
CA PHE A 11 -8.24 -26.31 -31.06
C PHE A 11 -8.51 -24.93 -30.46
N ASN A 12 -7.45 -24.13 -30.26
CA ASN A 12 -7.57 -22.77 -29.75
C ASN A 12 -8.00 -21.80 -30.86
N VAL A 13 -9.31 -21.53 -30.94
CA VAL A 13 -9.91 -20.60 -31.93
C VAL A 13 -9.31 -19.18 -31.85
N ALA A 14 -8.84 -18.76 -30.68
CA ALA A 14 -8.19 -17.47 -30.46
C ALA A 14 -6.69 -17.44 -30.81
N ALA A 15 -6.09 -18.55 -31.29
CA ALA A 15 -4.66 -18.61 -31.61
C ALA A 15 -4.27 -17.64 -32.74
N ALA A 16 -5.16 -17.39 -33.69
CA ALA A 16 -4.95 -16.44 -34.77
C ALA A 16 -5.25 -14.98 -34.36
N LEU A 17 -5.85 -14.75 -33.18
CA LEU A 17 -6.16 -13.42 -32.71
C LEU A 17 -4.93 -12.80 -32.04
N LYS A 18 -4.39 -11.75 -32.67
CA LYS A 18 -3.33 -10.95 -32.07
C LYS A 18 -3.98 -10.00 -31.05
N ALA A 19 -3.85 -10.31 -29.76
CA ALA A 19 -4.29 -9.38 -28.72
C ALA A 19 -3.56 -8.04 -28.91
N PRO A 20 -4.26 -6.89 -28.90
CA PRO A 20 -3.60 -5.60 -28.95
C PRO A 20 -2.65 -5.52 -27.74
N LYS A 21 -1.41 -5.07 -27.97
CA LYS A 21 -0.48 -4.83 -26.86
C LYS A 21 -1.13 -3.78 -25.96
N PRO A 22 -1.39 -4.07 -24.67
CA PRO A 22 -1.89 -3.04 -23.77
C PRO A 22 -0.86 -1.92 -23.73
N LYS A 23 -1.32 -0.66 -23.88
CA LYS A 23 -0.44 0.51 -23.71
C LYS A 23 0.19 0.43 -22.32
N ASN A 24 1.49 0.64 -22.23
CA ASN A 24 2.19 0.67 -20.95
C ASN A 24 1.91 2.00 -20.24
N THR A 25 0.78 2.06 -19.54
CA THR A 25 0.35 3.24 -18.77
C THR A 25 0.91 3.22 -17.33
N LEU A 26 2.02 2.53 -17.07
CA LEU A 26 2.57 2.41 -15.71
C LEU A 26 3.00 3.77 -15.14
N ALA A 27 3.56 4.64 -16.00
CA ALA A 27 3.92 6.01 -15.62
C ALA A 27 2.69 6.88 -15.28
N GLU A 28 1.55 6.61 -15.92
CA GLU A 28 0.28 7.31 -15.65
C GLU A 28 -0.35 6.93 -14.30
N ARG A 29 0.27 6.02 -13.52
CA ARG A 29 -0.25 5.50 -12.25
C ARG A 29 0.63 5.86 -11.04
N ILE A 30 1.55 6.80 -11.22
CA ILE A 30 2.40 7.34 -10.16
C ILE A 30 1.86 8.74 -9.84
N LEU A 31 1.44 8.93 -8.59
CA LEU A 31 1.14 10.25 -8.05
C LEU A 31 2.48 10.91 -7.71
N SER A 32 2.65 12.16 -8.08
CA SER A 32 3.74 12.98 -7.57
C SER A 32 3.62 13.16 -6.06
N GLU A 33 4.73 13.47 -5.40
CA GLU A 33 4.73 13.66 -3.96
C GLU A 33 3.85 14.85 -3.52
N SER A 34 3.86 15.94 -4.29
CA SER A 34 2.99 17.09 -4.05
C SER A 34 1.50 16.72 -4.16
N GLU A 35 1.12 15.88 -5.11
CA GLU A 35 -0.25 15.35 -5.24
C GLU A 35 -0.65 14.53 -4.02
N VAL A 36 0.20 13.60 -3.58
CA VAL A 36 -0.06 12.78 -2.38
C VAL A 36 -0.23 13.66 -1.14
N LEU A 37 0.68 14.61 -0.94
CA LEU A 37 0.62 15.54 0.20
C LEU A 37 -0.62 16.42 0.14
N THR A 38 -1.02 16.89 -1.04
CA THR A 38 -2.23 17.68 -1.25
C THR A 38 -3.49 16.86 -0.93
N MET A 39 -3.55 15.60 -1.39
CA MET A 39 -4.65 14.67 -1.05
C MET A 39 -4.78 14.46 0.46
N ILE A 40 -3.66 14.32 1.18
CA ILE A 40 -3.65 14.16 2.64
C ILE A 40 -4.09 15.48 3.31
N ALA A 41 -3.53 16.61 2.90
CA ALA A 41 -3.80 17.92 3.51
C ALA A 41 -5.28 18.31 3.40
N LEU A 42 -5.88 18.16 2.21
CA LEU A 42 -7.26 18.53 1.90
C LEU A 42 -8.31 17.52 2.38
N THR A 43 -7.91 16.37 2.91
CA THR A 43 -8.87 15.37 3.43
C THR A 43 -9.36 15.78 4.82
N PRO A 44 -10.66 16.07 5.05
CA PRO A 44 -11.11 16.71 6.29
C PRO A 44 -11.05 15.78 7.52
N LYS A 45 -11.31 14.49 7.35
CA LYS A 45 -11.37 13.52 8.45
C LYS A 45 -9.98 13.07 8.85
N THR A 46 -9.59 13.25 10.12
CA THR A 46 -8.28 12.84 10.65
C THR A 46 -7.97 11.36 10.39
N ARG A 47 -8.94 10.46 10.63
CA ARG A 47 -8.81 9.03 10.31
C ARG A 47 -8.44 8.79 8.85
N ASP A 48 -9.11 9.49 7.94
CA ASP A 48 -8.91 9.32 6.50
C ASP A 48 -7.57 9.94 6.06
N LYS A 49 -7.11 11.03 6.70
CA LYS A 49 -5.73 11.53 6.51
C LYS A 49 -4.70 10.47 6.84
N VAL A 50 -4.81 9.89 8.04
CA VAL A 50 -3.89 8.85 8.53
C VAL A 50 -3.95 7.60 7.65
N LEU A 51 -5.13 7.24 7.14
CA LEU A 51 -5.29 6.14 6.17
C LEU A 51 -4.49 6.39 4.89
N LEU A 52 -4.60 7.58 4.31
CA LEU A 52 -3.84 7.96 3.10
C LEU A 52 -2.34 8.01 3.37
N THR A 53 -1.94 8.61 4.50
CA THR A 53 -0.55 8.63 4.97
C THR A 53 0.00 7.21 5.09
N LEU A 54 -0.74 6.30 5.72
CA LEU A 54 -0.29 4.92 5.92
C LEU A 54 -0.24 4.12 4.62
N LEU A 55 -1.21 4.32 3.70
CA LEU A 55 -1.17 3.72 2.36
C LEU A 55 0.11 4.11 1.61
N TYR A 56 0.49 5.39 1.68
CA TYR A 56 1.72 5.90 1.08
C TYR A 56 2.96 5.39 1.81
N ALA A 57 3.03 5.59 3.14
CA ALA A 57 4.20 5.28 3.95
C ALA A 57 4.51 3.77 3.96
N SER A 58 3.50 2.92 4.12
CA SER A 58 3.70 1.47 4.29
C SER A 58 3.71 0.67 2.99
N ALA A 59 3.33 1.29 1.87
CA ALA A 59 3.06 0.61 0.60
C ALA A 59 2.06 -0.57 0.73
N GLY A 60 1.20 -0.54 1.75
CA GLY A 60 0.29 -1.62 2.09
C GLY A 60 -0.79 -1.85 1.04
N ARG A 61 -1.17 -3.12 0.84
CA ARG A 61 -2.36 -3.46 0.04
C ARG A 61 -3.60 -3.05 0.82
N VAL A 62 -4.68 -2.71 0.11
CA VAL A 62 -5.94 -2.28 0.75
C VAL A 62 -6.44 -3.29 1.77
N SER A 63 -6.41 -4.59 1.46
CA SER A 63 -6.84 -5.63 2.37
C SER A 63 -6.00 -5.71 3.63
N GLU A 64 -4.69 -5.47 3.53
CA GLU A 64 -3.76 -5.47 4.67
C GLU A 64 -4.04 -4.26 5.57
N ILE A 65 -4.24 -3.08 4.99
CA ILE A 65 -4.57 -1.87 5.73
C ILE A 65 -5.94 -1.96 6.40
N CYS A 66 -6.93 -2.56 5.73
CA CYS A 66 -8.26 -2.79 6.31
C CYS A 66 -8.22 -3.79 7.46
N GLY A 67 -7.37 -4.81 7.37
CA GLY A 67 -7.22 -5.86 8.39
C GLY A 67 -6.31 -5.49 9.56
N LEU A 68 -5.68 -4.31 9.55
CA LEU A 68 -4.70 -3.92 10.56
C LEU A 68 -5.37 -3.67 11.92
N THR A 69 -4.78 -4.23 12.98
CA THR A 69 -5.21 -4.01 14.38
C THR A 69 -4.14 -3.26 15.18
N TRP A 70 -4.51 -2.76 16.36
CA TRP A 70 -3.57 -2.04 17.22
C TRP A 70 -2.46 -2.94 17.78
N ARG A 71 -2.68 -4.24 17.89
CA ARG A 71 -1.65 -5.24 18.25
C ARG A 71 -0.53 -5.32 17.20
N ASP A 72 -0.86 -5.07 15.95
CA ASP A 72 0.08 -5.11 14.84
C ASP A 72 0.95 -3.84 14.74
N CYS A 73 0.66 -2.85 15.60
CA CYS A 73 1.34 -1.55 15.66
C CYS A 73 2.19 -1.46 16.93
N GLN A 74 3.52 -1.53 16.77
CA GLN A 74 4.46 -1.57 17.90
C GLN A 74 5.37 -0.34 17.92
N PRO A 75 5.61 0.27 19.10
CA PRO A 75 6.58 1.35 19.21
C PRO A 75 8.00 0.84 18.95
N SER A 76 8.82 1.69 18.34
CA SER A 76 10.24 1.43 18.07
C SER A 76 11.04 2.70 18.36
N GLY A 77 11.40 2.90 19.63
CA GLY A 77 12.01 4.15 20.10
C GLY A 77 11.03 5.32 20.00
N ASP A 78 11.44 6.40 19.33
CA ASP A 78 10.58 7.56 19.04
C ASP A 78 9.77 7.42 17.73
N SER A 79 9.92 6.29 17.06
CA SER A 79 9.18 5.87 15.86
C SER A 79 8.27 4.68 16.16
N GLY A 80 7.69 4.07 15.13
CA GLY A 80 6.93 2.83 15.29
C GLY A 80 7.00 1.93 14.07
N GLN A 81 6.45 0.74 14.21
CA GLN A 81 6.45 -0.31 13.21
C GLN A 81 5.04 -0.88 13.08
N VAL A 82 4.63 -1.12 11.83
CA VAL A 82 3.38 -1.81 11.53
C VAL A 82 3.67 -3.15 10.86
N THR A 83 3.01 -4.20 11.33
CA THR A 83 3.10 -5.54 10.72
C THR A 83 1.93 -5.76 9.79
N LEU A 84 2.21 -5.98 8.50
CA LEU A 84 1.21 -6.22 7.47
C LEU A 84 1.14 -7.71 7.14
N TYR A 85 -0.08 -8.25 7.14
CA TYR A 85 -0.37 -9.67 6.90
C TYR A 85 -0.89 -9.87 5.47
N GLY A 86 -0.04 -10.41 4.61
CA GLY A 86 -0.33 -10.72 3.21
C GLY A 86 -1.07 -12.04 3.03
N LYS A 87 -1.40 -12.34 1.76
CA LYS A 87 -2.02 -13.62 1.36
C LYS A 87 -1.04 -14.77 1.63
N GLY A 88 -1.52 -15.85 2.24
CA GLY A 88 -0.71 -17.05 2.52
C GLY A 88 0.07 -17.00 3.83
N GLY A 89 -0.21 -16.04 4.72
CA GLY A 89 0.47 -15.92 6.02
C GLY A 89 1.82 -15.21 5.95
N GLU A 90 2.19 -14.69 4.77
CA GLU A 90 3.40 -13.87 4.62
C GLU A 90 3.23 -12.55 5.38
N THR A 91 4.11 -12.33 6.36
CA THR A 91 4.14 -11.10 7.14
C THR A 91 5.33 -10.24 6.74
N ARG A 92 5.14 -8.93 6.71
CA ARG A 92 6.25 -7.98 6.63
C ARG A 92 6.03 -6.85 7.60
N ALA A 93 7.11 -6.36 8.18
CA ALA A 93 7.05 -5.28 9.13
C ALA A 93 7.64 -4.01 8.48
N VAL A 94 6.91 -2.90 8.56
CA VAL A 94 7.30 -1.63 7.97
C VAL A 94 7.51 -0.61 9.08
N LYS A 95 8.75 -0.14 9.22
CA LYS A 95 9.07 0.95 10.16
C LYS A 95 8.58 2.27 9.57
N LEU A 96 7.87 3.04 10.38
CA LEU A 96 7.27 4.32 10.05
C LEU A 96 8.16 5.46 10.55
N SER A 97 8.08 6.62 9.90
CA SER A 97 8.68 7.84 10.41
C SER A 97 8.03 8.24 11.74
N LYS A 98 8.73 9.03 12.56
CA LYS A 98 8.17 9.59 13.80
C LYS A 98 6.85 10.34 13.56
N ALA A 99 6.81 11.15 12.50
CA ALA A 99 5.62 11.92 12.13
C ALA A 99 4.44 11.00 11.78
N THR A 100 4.65 10.02 10.90
CA THR A 100 3.61 9.05 10.54
C THR A 100 3.16 8.23 11.75
N TRP A 101 4.09 7.82 12.63
CA TRP A 101 3.76 7.08 13.85
C TRP A 101 2.90 7.90 14.82
N GLN A 102 3.24 9.17 15.04
CA GLN A 102 2.45 10.08 15.87
C GLN A 102 1.05 10.30 15.29
N ALA A 103 0.95 10.48 13.97
CA ALA A 103 -0.33 10.60 13.30
C ALA A 103 -1.19 9.34 13.46
N LEU A 104 -0.57 8.15 13.38
CA LEU A 104 -1.23 6.87 13.63
C LEU A 104 -1.73 6.79 15.09
N GLN A 105 -0.89 7.08 16.07
CA GLN A 105 -1.29 7.02 17.47
C GLN A 105 -2.40 8.01 17.82
N ALA A 106 -2.47 9.17 17.15
CA ALA A 106 -3.52 10.16 17.36
C ALA A 106 -4.93 9.63 17.07
N ILE A 107 -5.08 8.58 16.25
CA ILE A 107 -6.38 7.97 15.96
C ILE A 107 -6.72 6.77 16.85
N ARG A 108 -5.79 6.32 17.71
CA ARG A 108 -5.97 5.16 18.60
C ARG A 108 -7.05 5.37 19.65
N LYS A 109 -7.06 6.55 20.30
CA LYS A 109 -7.92 6.83 21.47
C LYS A 109 -7.81 5.68 22.49
N ASP A 110 -8.93 5.20 23.04
CA ASP A 110 -9.00 4.11 24.02
C ASP A 110 -9.19 2.72 23.37
N ALA A 111 -8.86 2.57 22.08
CA ALA A 111 -9.02 1.31 21.37
C ALA A 111 -8.11 0.22 21.94
N GLY A 112 -8.72 -0.94 22.25
CA GLY A 112 -8.00 -2.12 22.71
C GLY A 112 -7.08 -2.73 21.64
N PRO A 113 -6.19 -3.67 22.00
CA PRO A 113 -5.21 -4.25 21.09
C PRO A 113 -5.82 -4.92 19.84
N ASP A 114 -6.94 -5.63 20.00
CA ASP A 114 -7.60 -6.36 18.90
C ASP A 114 -8.57 -5.49 18.09
N ALA A 115 -8.72 -4.21 18.46
CA ALA A 115 -9.57 -3.30 17.70
C ALA A 115 -8.90 -2.92 16.37
N PRO A 116 -9.69 -2.75 15.29
CA PRO A 116 -9.16 -2.33 14.01
C PRO A 116 -8.59 -0.91 14.09
N VAL A 117 -7.43 -0.68 13.46
CA VAL A 117 -6.82 0.66 13.37
C VAL A 117 -7.74 1.63 12.65
N PHE A 118 -8.35 1.17 11.56
CA PHE A 118 -9.34 1.94 10.80
C PHE A 118 -10.72 1.34 11.02
N ALA A 119 -11.45 1.89 12.00
CA ALA A 119 -12.82 1.47 12.27
C ALA A 119 -13.84 2.16 11.36
N SER A 120 -14.91 1.44 11.00
CA SER A 120 -16.11 1.98 10.36
C SER A 120 -16.97 2.76 11.38
N GLN A 121 -17.82 3.66 10.89
CA GLN A 121 -18.80 4.36 11.75
C GLN A 121 -19.85 3.41 12.34
N MET A 122 -20.09 2.28 11.69
CA MET A 122 -21.01 1.22 12.15
C MET A 122 -20.33 0.20 13.09
N GLY A 123 -19.08 0.43 13.48
CA GLY A 123 -18.25 -0.54 14.19
C GLY A 123 -17.56 -1.52 13.24
N GLY A 124 -16.55 -2.22 13.76
CA GLY A 124 -15.73 -3.15 12.98
C GLY A 124 -14.74 -2.49 12.02
N ALA A 125 -14.01 -3.32 11.28
CA ALA A 125 -12.97 -2.87 10.35
C ALA A 125 -13.53 -2.11 9.14
N LEU A 126 -12.77 -1.16 8.63
CA LEU A 126 -13.08 -0.47 7.38
C LEU A 126 -13.00 -1.46 6.22
N VAL A 127 -14.02 -1.48 5.36
CA VAL A 127 -14.04 -2.38 4.21
C VAL A 127 -13.25 -1.82 3.02
N PRO A 128 -12.65 -2.66 2.16
CA PRO A 128 -11.85 -2.20 1.02
C PRO A 128 -12.59 -1.20 0.10
N SER A 129 -13.86 -1.47 -0.23
CA SER A 129 -14.66 -0.57 -1.07
C SER A 129 -14.75 0.84 -0.51
N ARG A 130 -14.77 0.99 0.82
CA ARG A 130 -14.78 2.29 1.47
C ARG A 130 -13.44 3.00 1.37
N VAL A 131 -12.33 2.28 1.46
CA VAL A 131 -10.98 2.84 1.21
C VAL A 131 -10.86 3.38 -0.20
N TRP A 132 -11.37 2.63 -1.20
CA TRP A 132 -11.42 3.09 -2.59
C TRP A 132 -12.19 4.41 -2.75
N GLN A 133 -13.35 4.52 -2.09
CA GLN A 133 -14.12 5.76 -2.09
C GLN A 133 -13.36 6.92 -1.44
N ILE A 134 -12.70 6.69 -0.30
CA ILE A 134 -11.91 7.71 0.39
C ILE A 134 -10.78 8.22 -0.51
N VAL A 135 -10.04 7.31 -1.15
CA VAL A 135 -8.96 7.66 -2.08
C VAL A 135 -9.47 8.49 -3.25
N ARG A 136 -10.56 8.06 -3.89
CA ARG A 136 -11.15 8.79 -5.03
C ARG A 136 -11.62 10.18 -4.63
N GLN A 137 -12.28 10.31 -3.48
CA GLN A 137 -12.72 11.59 -2.95
C GLN A 137 -11.54 12.50 -2.58
N ALA A 138 -10.44 11.95 -2.08
CA ALA A 138 -9.23 12.71 -1.79
C ALA A 138 -8.56 13.22 -3.08
N ALA A 139 -8.49 12.40 -4.12
CA ALA A 139 -7.97 12.79 -5.43
C ALA A 139 -8.80 13.92 -6.04
N GLN A 140 -10.13 13.79 -6.00
CA GLN A 140 -11.05 14.82 -6.49
C GLN A 140 -10.86 16.16 -5.76
N ARG A 141 -10.71 16.12 -4.43
CA ARG A 141 -10.43 17.34 -3.64
C ARG A 141 -9.09 17.98 -3.99
N ALA A 142 -8.09 17.17 -4.33
CA ALA A 142 -6.78 17.63 -4.75
C ALA A 142 -6.73 18.10 -6.22
N GLY A 143 -7.84 18.02 -6.97
CA GLY A 143 -7.88 18.39 -8.37
C GLY A 143 -7.11 17.43 -9.29
N ILE A 144 -6.91 16.18 -8.85
CA ILE A 144 -6.16 15.18 -9.60
C ILE A 144 -7.13 14.44 -10.53
N ASP A 145 -6.86 14.52 -11.83
CA ASP A 145 -7.64 13.83 -12.84
C ASP A 145 -7.36 12.32 -12.85
N GLY A 146 -8.40 11.54 -13.12
CA GLY A 146 -8.31 10.10 -13.29
C GLY A 146 -8.87 9.26 -12.13
N ASN A 147 -8.95 7.95 -12.37
CA ASN A 147 -9.43 6.98 -11.37
C ASN A 147 -8.28 6.56 -10.44
N VAL A 148 -7.80 7.50 -9.63
CA VAL A 148 -6.79 7.23 -8.61
C VAL A 148 -7.28 6.10 -7.70
N SER A 149 -6.39 5.16 -7.43
CA SER A 149 -6.69 3.96 -6.64
C SER A 149 -5.66 3.78 -5.53
N PRO A 150 -5.96 2.99 -4.50
CA PRO A 150 -4.99 2.68 -3.46
C PRO A 150 -3.69 2.07 -3.98
N HIS A 151 -3.72 1.35 -5.12
CA HIS A 151 -2.50 0.80 -5.73
C HIS A 151 -1.53 1.89 -6.23
N TRP A 152 -2.02 3.09 -6.56
CA TRP A 152 -1.16 4.18 -7.02
C TRP A 152 -0.28 4.69 -5.89
N PHE A 153 -0.78 4.72 -4.65
CA PHE A 153 0.04 5.03 -3.47
C PHE A 153 1.22 4.08 -3.33
N ARG A 154 0.99 2.78 -3.56
CA ARG A 154 2.03 1.75 -3.51
C ARG A 154 3.06 1.92 -4.63
N HIS A 155 2.62 2.26 -5.85
CA HIS A 155 3.54 2.58 -6.95
C HIS A 155 4.36 3.83 -6.66
N SER A 156 3.70 4.87 -6.16
CA SER A 156 4.33 6.15 -5.81
C SER A 156 5.34 5.99 -4.68
N HIS A 157 5.02 5.20 -3.64
CA HIS A 157 5.99 4.83 -2.60
C HIS A 157 7.25 4.24 -3.20
N ALA A 158 7.12 3.24 -4.08
CA ALA A 158 8.25 2.53 -4.64
C ALA A 158 9.14 3.48 -5.45
N SER A 159 8.54 4.28 -6.34
CA SER A 159 9.26 5.25 -7.16
C SER A 159 9.95 6.31 -6.31
N HIS A 160 9.23 6.98 -5.41
CA HIS A 160 9.79 8.07 -4.61
C HIS A 160 10.85 7.60 -3.62
N ALA A 161 10.69 6.41 -3.03
CA ALA A 161 11.71 5.85 -2.16
C ALA A 161 13.02 5.58 -2.93
N LEU A 162 12.94 5.02 -4.14
CA LEU A 162 14.11 4.80 -5.00
C LEU A 162 14.76 6.12 -5.43
N GLU A 163 13.96 7.12 -5.82
CA GLU A 163 14.45 8.46 -6.20
C GLU A 163 15.20 9.13 -5.05
N ARG A 164 14.82 8.84 -3.80
CA ARG A 164 15.48 9.33 -2.57
C ARG A 164 16.55 8.39 -2.02
N GLY A 165 17.07 7.52 -2.87
CA GLY A 165 18.24 6.70 -2.57
C GLY A 165 17.97 5.47 -1.70
N ALA A 166 16.71 5.06 -1.51
CA ALA A 166 16.43 3.76 -0.91
C ALA A 166 16.98 2.65 -1.80
N SER A 167 17.59 1.64 -1.19
CA SER A 167 18.04 0.48 -1.96
C SER A 167 16.85 -0.31 -2.51
N VAL A 168 17.01 -0.91 -3.68
CA VAL A 168 15.98 -1.78 -4.29
C VAL A 168 15.59 -2.91 -3.33
N ALA A 169 16.54 -3.39 -2.52
CA ALA A 169 16.28 -4.39 -1.49
C ALA A 169 15.29 -3.89 -0.44
N LEU A 170 15.50 -2.68 0.12
CA LEU A 170 14.59 -2.10 1.11
C LEU A 170 13.18 -1.88 0.55
N VAL A 171 13.09 -1.37 -0.68
CA VAL A 171 11.80 -1.16 -1.35
C VAL A 171 11.08 -2.49 -1.60
N ARG A 172 11.82 -3.54 -2.00
CA ARG A 172 11.28 -4.89 -2.19
C ARG A 172 10.73 -5.47 -0.89
N ASP A 173 11.47 -5.31 0.20
CA ASP A 173 11.09 -5.84 1.51
C ASP A 173 9.82 -5.15 2.03
N THR A 174 9.72 -3.82 1.91
CA THR A 174 8.50 -3.06 2.25
C THR A 174 7.30 -3.43 1.37
N LEU A 175 7.51 -3.74 0.09
CA LEU A 175 6.44 -4.15 -0.81
C LEU A 175 5.98 -5.59 -0.52
N GLY A 176 6.83 -6.49 -0.01
CA GLY A 176 6.46 -7.89 0.21
C GLY A 176 6.16 -8.62 -1.09
N HIS A 177 7.07 -8.51 -2.06
CA HIS A 177 7.01 -9.29 -3.30
C HIS A 177 7.68 -10.66 -3.06
N SER A 178 6.88 -11.71 -2.92
CA SER A 178 7.32 -13.12 -2.83
C SER A 178 7.73 -13.75 -4.16
N SER A 179 7.78 -12.98 -5.25
CA SER A 179 8.18 -13.47 -6.57
C SER A 179 9.42 -12.73 -7.07
N LEU A 180 10.55 -13.42 -7.05
CA LEU A 180 11.49 -13.44 -8.16
C LEU A 180 11.97 -14.88 -8.25
N ALA A 181 11.55 -15.62 -9.27
CA ALA A 181 12.30 -16.80 -9.62
C ALA A 181 13.74 -16.34 -9.91
N VAL A 182 14.67 -16.86 -9.10
CA VAL A 182 16.12 -16.88 -9.31
C VAL A 182 16.84 -15.56 -8.98
N THR A 183 17.30 -15.36 -7.74
CA THR A 183 18.60 -15.86 -7.26
C THR A 183 18.89 -15.27 -5.88
N SER A 184 19.08 -16.19 -4.95
CA SER A 184 19.54 -16.09 -3.58
C SER A 184 20.88 -15.36 -3.41
N ARG A 185 20.95 -14.42 -2.45
CA ARG A 185 21.83 -14.48 -1.26
C ARG A 185 21.92 -13.13 -0.53
N TYR A 186 21.62 -13.18 0.77
CA TYR A 186 21.98 -12.20 1.80
C TYR A 186 21.65 -10.72 1.53
N THR A 187 20.61 -10.22 2.18
CA THR A 187 20.87 -9.14 3.14
C THR A 187 19.81 -9.25 4.22
N HIS A 188 20.25 -9.50 5.45
CA HIS A 188 19.43 -9.25 6.62
C HIS A 188 18.90 -7.82 6.49
N ALA A 189 17.58 -7.66 6.34
CA ALA A 189 16.94 -6.38 6.59
C ALA A 189 17.35 -6.02 8.02
N LYS A 190 18.25 -5.05 8.16
CA LYS A 190 18.63 -4.58 9.48
C LYS A 190 17.34 -4.06 10.14
N PRO A 191 17.04 -4.40 11.40
CA PRO A 191 15.79 -4.02 12.07
C PRO A 191 15.50 -2.52 12.08
N ASP A 192 16.50 -1.69 11.80
CA ASP A 192 16.47 -0.23 11.82
C ASP A 192 16.13 0.43 10.47
N GLN A 193 16.09 -0.31 9.35
CA GLN A 193 15.94 0.26 7.99
C GLN A 193 14.61 -0.11 7.32
N SER A 194 13.99 0.85 6.62
CA SER A 194 12.73 0.71 5.88
C SER A 194 12.66 1.78 4.79
N SER A 195 12.18 1.42 3.58
CA SER A 195 12.01 2.40 2.48
C SER A 195 11.00 3.50 2.82
N ALA A 196 10.08 3.25 3.75
CA ALA A 196 9.14 4.25 4.25
C ALA A 196 9.82 5.48 4.87
N LEU A 197 11.03 5.30 5.44
CA LEU A 197 11.79 6.39 6.05
C LEU A 197 12.35 7.38 5.02
N HIS A 198 12.30 7.03 3.73
CA HIS A 198 12.73 7.93 2.66
C HIS A 198 11.59 8.84 2.17
N LEU A 199 10.34 8.64 2.55
CA LEU A 199 9.22 9.48 2.08
C LEU A 199 9.05 10.75 2.92
N ALA A 200 8.55 11.85 2.36
CA ALA A 200 8.26 13.07 3.14
C ALA A 200 6.87 13.02 3.80
N VAL A 201 6.59 11.95 4.53
CA VAL A 201 5.36 11.77 5.33
C VAL A 201 5.62 11.22 6.72
#